data_AF-A0A937A3A9-F1
#
_entry.id   AF-A0A937A3A9-F1
#
_cell.length_a   1.000
_cell.length_b   1.000
_cell.length_c   1.000
_cell.angle_alpha   90.00
_cell.angle_beta   90.00
_cell.angle_gamma   90.00
#
_symmetry.space_group_name_H-M   'P 1'
#
loop_
_entity.id
_entity.type
_entity.pdbx_description
1 polymer ?
#
loop_
_entity_poly.entity_id
_entity_poly.type
_entity_poly.pdbx_seq_one_letter_code
_entity_poly.pdbx_strand_id
1 'polypeptide(L)'
;MKCRIQLGNKEDSKGVIVRRKFVPIQFKITRENQFVNASAKLPFTTNKVIGVLTTKQVNTCNKAPFTSRYYTGITDNQIEDASFLESNPGEVYTGSYPPDITYGIFSEFKWWYFAHPILDKRPTITLNGFDLSIDPKIVSVSVEGHCDPQEYYLWSGILPLEGTGVSISFSNSIQNNEL
;
A
#
# COMPACT_ATOMS: atom_id res chain seq x y z
N MET A 1 11.38 -5.06 -8.36
CA MET A 1 11.14 -5.81 -9.62
C MET A 1 12.45 -6.02 -10.39
N LYS A 2 12.82 -7.26 -10.72
CA LYS A 2 13.97 -7.56 -11.59
C LYS A 2 13.49 -7.64 -13.04
N CYS A 3 13.98 -6.77 -13.93
CA CYS A 3 13.66 -6.84 -15.35
C CYS A 3 14.19 -8.15 -15.96
N ARG A 4 13.30 -8.99 -16.51
CA ARG A 4 13.68 -10.10 -17.39
C ARG A 4 13.96 -9.55 -18.79
N ILE A 5 15.22 -9.56 -19.19
CA ILE A 5 15.63 -9.20 -20.56
C ILE A 5 15.50 -10.48 -21.40
N GLN A 6 14.54 -10.52 -22.34
CA GLN A 6 14.47 -11.60 -23.33
C GLN A 6 15.60 -11.40 -24.36
N LEU A 7 16.58 -12.29 -24.32
CA LEU A 7 17.78 -12.24 -25.17
C LEU A 7 17.51 -12.70 -26.62
N GLY A 8 16.40 -13.40 -26.89
CA GLY A 8 16.07 -14.00 -28.20
C GLY A 8 15.43 -13.09 -29.25
N ASN A 9 15.10 -11.83 -28.92
CA ASN A 9 14.40 -10.92 -29.85
C ASN A 9 15.24 -10.46 -31.06
N LYS A 10 16.53 -10.85 -31.16
CA LYS A 10 17.40 -10.49 -32.29
C LYS A 10 17.37 -11.49 -33.45
N GLU A 11 16.77 -12.66 -33.26
CA GLU A 11 16.85 -13.76 -34.23
C GLU A 11 15.57 -13.94 -35.06
N ASP A 12 14.50 -13.19 -34.77
CA ASP A 12 13.25 -13.23 -35.54
C ASP A 12 13.32 -12.33 -36.79
N SER A 13 13.26 -12.96 -37.96
CA SER A 13 13.30 -12.28 -39.27
C SER A 13 12.07 -11.40 -39.57
N LYS A 14 10.98 -11.56 -38.80
CA LYS A 14 9.77 -10.72 -38.86
C LYS A 14 9.55 -9.92 -37.57
N GLY A 15 10.46 -10.02 -36.61
CA GLY A 15 10.35 -9.41 -35.30
C GLY A 15 10.52 -7.89 -35.38
N VAL A 16 9.54 -7.15 -34.85
CA VAL A 16 9.70 -5.71 -34.63
C VAL A 16 10.64 -5.51 -33.44
N ILE A 17 11.89 -5.11 -33.71
CA ILE A 17 12.86 -4.78 -32.65
C ILE A 17 12.46 -3.45 -32.00
N VAL A 18 11.73 -3.52 -30.88
CA VAL A 18 11.46 -2.34 -30.05
C VAL A 18 12.70 -2.03 -29.20
N ARG A 19 13.58 -1.14 -29.70
CA ARG A 19 14.68 -0.59 -28.90
C ARG A 19 14.12 0.40 -27.87
N ARG A 20 13.92 -0.06 -26.64
CA ARG A 20 13.56 0.81 -25.50
C ARG A 20 14.83 1.49 -24.99
N LYS A 21 14.98 2.79 -25.25
CA LYS A 21 16.06 3.60 -24.67
C LYS A 21 15.51 4.34 -23.46
N PHE A 22 16.08 4.08 -22.28
CA PHE A 22 15.86 4.93 -21.13
C PHE A 22 16.62 6.24 -21.34
N VAL A 23 15.90 7.36 -21.39
CA VAL A 23 16.51 8.68 -21.46
C VAL A 23 16.27 9.33 -20.10
N PRO A 24 17.32 9.58 -19.30
CA PRO A 24 17.15 10.34 -18.06
C PRO A 24 16.78 11.78 -18.43
N ILE A 25 15.66 12.25 -17.92
CA ILE A 25 15.21 13.64 -18.13
C ILE A 25 14.92 14.23 -16.76
N GLN A 26 15.62 15.33 -16.45
CA GLN A 26 15.37 16.11 -15.24
C GLN A 26 14.32 17.16 -15.54
N PHE A 27 13.15 17.06 -14.92
CA PHE A 27 12.12 18.09 -14.98
C PHE A 27 12.14 18.92 -13.69
N LYS A 28 12.14 20.25 -13.82
CA LYS A 28 11.91 21.16 -12.70
C LYS A 28 10.49 21.71 -12.83
N ILE A 29 9.59 21.27 -11.94
CA ILE A 29 8.24 21.80 -11.83
C ILE A 29 8.27 22.93 -10.79
N THR A 30 7.94 24.15 -11.18
CA THR A 30 7.94 25.34 -10.30
C THR A 30 6.55 25.82 -9.93
N ARG A 31 5.50 25.27 -10.57
CA ARG A 31 4.09 25.59 -10.28
C ARG A 31 3.17 24.44 -10.68
N GLU A 32 2.00 24.39 -10.07
CA GLU A 32 0.92 23.47 -10.44
C GLU A 32 0.44 23.76 -11.88
N ASN A 33 0.08 22.72 -12.65
CA ASN A 33 -0.34 22.80 -14.06
C ASN A 33 0.68 23.46 -15.01
N GLN A 34 1.97 23.45 -14.69
CA GLN A 34 3.00 24.00 -15.59
C GLN A 34 3.07 23.27 -16.95
N PHE A 35 2.61 22.03 -17.01
CA PHE A 35 2.71 21.18 -18.21
C PHE A 35 1.38 20.52 -18.52
N VAL A 36 0.96 20.62 -19.79
CA VAL A 36 -0.29 20.02 -20.31
C VAL A 36 -0.12 18.51 -20.53
N ASN A 37 1.07 18.06 -20.95
CA ASN A 37 1.44 16.65 -21.05
C ASN A 37 2.98 16.48 -21.01
N ALA A 38 3.44 15.28 -20.66
CA ALA A 38 4.88 14.96 -20.54
C ALA A 38 5.62 15.00 -21.90
N SER A 39 4.92 14.69 -22.99
CA SER A 39 5.47 14.69 -24.36
C SER A 39 5.99 16.04 -24.82
N ALA A 40 5.37 17.15 -24.38
CA ALA A 40 5.76 18.51 -24.75
C ALA A 40 7.16 18.93 -24.24
N LYS A 41 7.82 18.12 -23.40
CA LYS A 41 9.12 18.43 -22.81
C LYS A 41 10.21 17.41 -23.11
N LEU A 42 9.94 16.43 -23.98
CA LEU A 42 10.95 15.48 -24.39
C LEU A 42 11.91 16.17 -25.39
N PRO A 43 13.24 16.13 -25.19
CA PRO A 43 14.20 16.77 -26.08
C PRO A 43 14.38 16.04 -27.42
N PHE A 44 13.45 15.14 -27.77
CA PHE A 44 13.44 14.34 -28.98
C PHE A 44 11.99 14.08 -29.41
N THR A 45 11.78 13.95 -30.71
CA THR A 45 10.51 13.51 -31.27
C THR A 45 10.30 12.03 -30.95
N THR A 46 9.17 11.71 -30.33
CA THR A 46 8.79 10.33 -29.99
C THR A 46 7.36 10.09 -30.45
N ASN A 47 7.15 9.00 -31.19
CA ASN A 47 5.81 8.61 -31.63
C ASN A 47 4.94 8.11 -30.48
N LYS A 48 5.54 7.64 -29.36
CA LYS A 48 4.81 7.13 -28.20
C LYS A 48 5.69 7.10 -26.93
N VAL A 49 5.20 7.70 -25.86
CA VAL A 49 5.72 7.51 -24.50
C VAL A 49 4.96 6.36 -23.87
N ILE A 50 5.66 5.28 -23.51
CA ILE A 50 5.05 4.06 -22.93
C ILE A 50 5.06 4.04 -21.39
N GLY A 51 5.67 5.04 -20.77
CA GLY A 51 5.73 5.19 -19.32
C GLY A 51 6.72 6.29 -18.91
N VAL A 52 6.53 6.83 -17.71
CA VAL A 52 7.46 7.78 -17.08
C VAL A 52 8.01 7.11 -15.83
N LEU A 53 9.33 7.03 -15.72
CA LEU A 53 9.99 6.58 -14.50
C LEU A 53 10.49 7.81 -13.76
N THR A 54 9.76 8.23 -12.74
CA THR A 54 10.17 9.34 -11.90
C THR A 54 11.28 8.89 -10.97
N THR A 55 12.33 9.69 -10.85
CA THR A 55 13.37 9.49 -9.86
C THR A 55 13.41 10.73 -8.99
N LYS A 56 13.43 10.55 -7.68
CA LYS A 56 13.62 11.64 -6.71
C LYS A 56 15.00 11.47 -6.12
N GLN A 57 15.80 12.54 -6.12
CA GLN A 57 17.03 12.57 -5.35
C GLN A 57 16.62 12.66 -3.87
N VAL A 58 16.68 11.53 -3.17
CA VAL A 58 16.44 11.48 -1.74
C VAL A 58 17.73 11.97 -1.07
N ASN A 59 17.80 13.26 -0.76
CA ASN A 59 18.84 13.76 0.15
C ASN A 59 18.72 13.01 1.46
N THR A 60 19.86 12.55 1.99
CA THR A 60 20.05 11.89 3.31
C THR A 60 18.76 11.37 3.94
N CYS A 61 18.46 10.09 3.72
CA CYS A 61 17.31 9.46 4.34
C CYS A 61 17.34 9.65 5.86
N ASN A 62 16.17 9.87 6.45
CA ASN A 62 16.02 10.06 7.88
C ASN A 62 16.14 8.70 8.58
N LYS A 63 17.02 8.61 9.57
CA LYS A 63 17.16 7.44 10.45
C LYS A 63 16.23 7.52 11.67
N ALA A 64 15.58 8.65 11.90
CA ALA A 64 14.59 8.73 12.96
C ALA A 64 13.40 7.81 12.63
N PRO A 65 12.79 7.18 13.65
CA PRO A 65 11.54 6.45 13.44
C PRO A 65 10.47 7.38 12.88
N PHE A 66 9.72 6.91 11.89
CA PHE A 66 8.59 7.66 11.37
C PHE A 66 7.40 7.56 12.33
N THR A 67 6.53 8.58 12.31
CA THR A 67 5.33 8.60 13.13
C THR A 67 4.46 7.40 12.80
N SER A 68 4.14 6.59 13.81
CA SER A 68 3.31 5.40 13.67
C SER A 68 1.97 5.73 13.04
N ARG A 69 1.61 4.94 12.03
CA ARG A 69 0.34 5.00 11.32
C ARG A 69 -0.32 3.64 11.34
N TYR A 70 -1.63 3.61 11.39
CA TYR A 70 -2.40 2.42 11.03
C TYR A 70 -3.04 2.61 9.65
N TYR A 71 -3.34 1.49 9.02
CA TYR A 71 -3.95 1.42 7.71
C TYR A 71 -5.18 0.55 7.78
N THR A 72 -6.25 1.02 7.17
CA THR A 72 -7.55 0.38 7.18
C THR A 72 -8.14 0.55 5.79
N GLY A 73 -8.86 -0.44 5.30
CA GLY A 73 -9.56 -0.27 4.05
C GLY A 73 -10.20 -1.54 3.54
N ILE A 74 -10.87 -1.34 2.41
CA ILE A 74 -11.65 -2.34 1.70
C ILE A 74 -11.15 -2.39 0.26
N THR A 75 -10.90 -3.58 -0.25
CA THR A 75 -10.35 -3.83 -1.59
C THR A 75 -11.07 -4.97 -2.29
N ASP A 76 -10.97 -5.01 -3.62
CA ASP A 76 -11.54 -6.12 -4.39
C ASP A 76 -10.71 -7.40 -4.27
N ASN A 77 -9.42 -7.28 -3.95
CA ASN A 77 -8.48 -8.38 -3.83
C ASN A 77 -7.86 -8.43 -2.44
N GLN A 78 -7.40 -9.62 -2.03
CA GLN A 78 -6.64 -9.80 -0.81
C GLN A 78 -5.34 -9.00 -0.85
N ILE A 79 -5.06 -8.27 0.23
CA ILE A 79 -3.76 -7.64 0.46
C ILE A 79 -2.90 -8.58 1.29
N GLU A 80 -1.71 -8.90 0.80
CA GLU A 80 -0.75 -9.78 1.49
C GLU A 80 0.60 -9.11 1.75
N ASP A 81 0.78 -7.88 1.28
CA ASP A 81 2.01 -7.09 1.35
C ASP A 81 1.72 -5.62 1.69
N ALA A 82 2.73 -4.75 1.54
CA ALA A 82 2.61 -3.32 1.82
C ALA A 82 1.89 -2.51 0.71
N SER A 83 1.16 -3.16 -0.20
CA SER A 83 0.43 -2.47 -1.29
C SER A 83 -0.65 -1.50 -0.82
N PHE A 84 -1.12 -1.61 0.43
CA PHE A 84 -2.01 -0.60 1.03
C PHE A 84 -1.40 0.81 1.05
N LEU A 85 -0.06 0.94 1.01
CA LEU A 85 0.62 2.24 0.93
C LEU A 85 0.37 2.96 -0.40
N GLU A 86 0.03 2.21 -1.46
CA GLU A 86 -0.27 2.76 -2.78
C GLU A 86 -1.70 3.33 -2.84
N SER A 87 -2.60 2.85 -1.98
CA SER A 87 -4.02 3.20 -1.98
C SER A 87 -4.47 4.04 -0.79
N ASN A 88 -3.75 4.03 0.33
CA ASN A 88 -4.12 4.72 1.56
C ASN A 88 -2.90 5.40 2.23
N PRO A 89 -2.95 6.72 2.52
CA PRO A 89 -1.89 7.42 3.24
C PRO A 89 -1.73 7.00 4.72
N GLY A 90 -2.70 6.26 5.27
CA GLY A 90 -2.75 5.83 6.66
C GLY A 90 -3.08 6.96 7.63
N GLU A 91 -3.50 6.59 8.83
CA GLU A 91 -3.90 7.51 9.88
C GLU A 91 -2.90 7.48 11.04
N VAL A 92 -2.49 8.66 11.51
CA VAL A 92 -1.58 8.82 12.64
C VAL A 92 -2.38 8.71 13.94
N TYR A 93 -1.80 8.06 14.95
CA TYR A 93 -2.36 7.97 16.29
C TYR A 93 -1.31 8.34 17.35
N THR A 94 -1.77 8.89 18.47
CA THR A 94 -0.92 9.39 19.57
C THR A 94 -0.94 8.51 20.82
N GLY A 95 -1.88 7.56 20.89
CA GLY A 95 -1.95 6.58 21.98
C GLY A 95 -0.96 5.43 21.80
N SER A 96 -0.86 4.56 22.81
CA SER A 96 -0.03 3.35 22.75
C SER A 96 -0.50 2.36 21.69
N TYR A 97 -1.80 2.38 21.36
CA TYR A 97 -2.44 1.47 20.41
C TYR A 97 -3.28 2.26 19.39
N PRO A 98 -3.49 1.72 18.17
CA PRO A 98 -4.49 2.24 17.25
C PRO A 98 -5.88 2.31 17.88
N PRO A 99 -6.75 3.24 17.44
CA PRO A 99 -8.13 3.28 17.89
C PRO A 99 -8.90 2.02 17.44
N ASP A 100 -10.03 1.77 18.11
CA ASP A 100 -10.96 0.73 17.69
C ASP A 100 -11.62 1.12 16.35
N ILE A 101 -11.72 0.16 15.44
CA ILE A 101 -12.22 0.39 14.07
C ILE A 101 -13.41 -0.52 13.84
N THR A 102 -14.51 0.05 13.33
CA THR A 102 -15.65 -0.72 12.83
C THR A 102 -15.85 -0.39 11.37
N TYR A 103 -15.76 -1.41 10.52
CA TYR A 103 -16.21 -1.31 9.14
C TYR A 103 -17.73 -1.45 9.09
N GLY A 104 -18.38 -0.57 8.33
CA GLY A 104 -19.83 -0.61 8.12
C GLY A 104 -20.30 -1.86 7.37
N ILE A 105 -21.60 -1.95 7.14
CA ILE A 105 -22.21 -3.02 6.36
C ILE A 105 -21.89 -2.82 4.87
N PHE A 106 -21.42 -3.87 4.19
CA PHE A 106 -21.15 -3.85 2.75
C PHE A 106 -22.20 -4.65 1.99
N SER A 107 -22.47 -4.24 0.74
CA SER A 107 -23.43 -4.88 -0.18
C SER A 107 -22.77 -5.87 -1.16
N GLU A 108 -21.45 -6.04 -1.10
CA GLU A 108 -20.70 -6.90 -2.03
C GLU A 108 -19.57 -7.64 -1.32
N PHE A 109 -19.12 -8.76 -1.92
CA PHE A 109 -17.91 -9.44 -1.48
C PHE A 109 -16.71 -8.52 -1.68
N LYS A 110 -16.10 -8.09 -0.57
CA LYS A 110 -14.86 -7.33 -0.55
C LYS A 110 -13.90 -7.92 0.47
N TRP A 111 -12.62 -7.65 0.25
CA TRP A 111 -11.57 -7.90 1.23
C TRP A 111 -11.45 -6.69 2.14
N TRP A 112 -11.36 -6.93 3.44
CA TRP A 112 -10.91 -5.92 4.38
C TRP A 112 -9.44 -6.15 4.69
N TYR A 113 -8.73 -5.08 5.04
CA TYR A 113 -7.38 -5.16 5.57
C TYR A 113 -7.20 -4.21 6.74
N PHE A 114 -6.38 -4.60 7.69
CA PHE A 114 -5.94 -3.71 8.77
C PHE A 114 -4.46 -3.95 9.02
N ALA A 115 -3.68 -2.87 9.06
CA ALA A 115 -2.26 -2.95 9.35
C ALA A 115 -1.82 -1.89 10.36
N HIS A 116 -0.95 -2.28 11.29
CA HIS A 116 -0.31 -1.36 12.24
C HIS A 116 1.11 -1.85 12.58
N PRO A 117 1.98 -0.98 13.13
CA PRO A 117 3.32 -1.39 13.56
C PRO A 117 3.27 -2.57 14.53
N ILE A 118 4.29 -3.42 14.56
CA ILE A 118 4.33 -4.49 15.58
C ILE A 118 4.35 -3.86 16.99
N LEU A 119 3.33 -4.20 17.79
CA LEU A 119 3.14 -3.79 19.18
C LEU A 119 3.11 -5.02 20.10
N ASP A 120 3.15 -4.80 21.41
CA ASP A 120 3.06 -5.84 22.44
C ASP A 120 1.66 -6.49 22.55
N LYS A 121 0.64 -5.84 21.98
CA LYS A 121 -0.75 -6.31 21.96
C LYS A 121 -1.26 -6.49 20.54
N ARG A 122 -1.99 -7.58 20.31
CA ARG A 122 -2.80 -7.82 19.09
C ARG A 122 -4.25 -7.41 19.34
N PRO A 123 -4.95 -6.87 18.33
CA PRO A 123 -6.37 -6.57 18.46
C PRO A 123 -7.22 -7.85 18.49
N THR A 124 -8.37 -7.77 19.12
CA THR A 124 -9.47 -8.70 18.89
C THR A 124 -10.18 -8.30 17.60
N ILE A 125 -10.42 -9.26 16.71
CA ILE A 125 -11.11 -9.02 15.44
C ILE A 125 -12.41 -9.80 15.48
N THR A 126 -13.54 -9.13 15.27
CA THR A 126 -14.85 -9.77 15.21
C THR A 126 -15.50 -9.55 13.85
N LEU A 127 -16.23 -10.55 13.38
CA LEU A 127 -17.07 -10.50 12.20
C LEU A 127 -18.50 -10.80 12.63
N ASN A 128 -19.40 -9.83 12.47
CA ASN A 128 -20.77 -9.92 12.98
C ASN A 128 -20.86 -10.34 14.46
N GLY A 129 -19.92 -9.84 15.28
CA GLY A 129 -19.85 -10.15 16.71
C GLY A 129 -19.22 -11.50 17.06
N PHE A 130 -18.80 -12.30 16.06
CA PHE A 130 -18.05 -13.53 16.30
C PHE A 130 -16.55 -13.28 16.21
N ASP A 131 -15.79 -13.76 17.19
CA ASP A 131 -14.34 -13.66 17.19
C ASP A 131 -13.73 -14.42 16.01
N LEU A 132 -12.86 -13.74 15.27
CA LEU A 132 -12.07 -14.30 14.19
C LEU A 132 -10.66 -14.62 14.70
N SER A 133 -10.31 -15.90 14.67
CA SER A 133 -8.94 -16.35 14.93
C SER A 133 -8.11 -16.29 13.64
N ILE A 134 -7.65 -15.09 13.29
CA ILE A 134 -6.79 -14.85 12.11
C ILE A 134 -5.41 -14.35 12.59
N ASP A 135 -4.36 -15.07 12.20
CA ASP A 135 -2.99 -14.62 12.44
C ASP A 135 -2.59 -13.50 11.48
N PRO A 136 -1.89 -12.46 11.95
CA PRO A 136 -1.36 -11.43 11.08
C PRO A 136 -0.22 -11.97 10.23
N LYS A 137 -0.07 -11.41 9.03
CA LYS A 137 1.18 -11.45 8.27
C LYS A 137 2.09 -10.32 8.73
N ILE A 138 3.40 -10.58 8.75
CA ILE A 138 4.40 -9.54 8.96
C ILE A 138 4.80 -8.97 7.60
N VAL A 139 4.70 -7.66 7.45
CA VAL A 139 5.07 -6.94 6.22
C VAL A 139 6.03 -5.80 6.53
N SER A 140 6.98 -5.54 5.65
CA SER A 140 7.93 -4.43 5.78
C SER A 140 7.40 -3.19 5.06
N VAL A 141 7.13 -2.13 5.81
CA VAL A 141 6.64 -0.83 5.33
C VAL A 141 7.82 0.11 5.15
N SER A 142 8.00 0.62 3.93
CA SER A 142 9.00 1.64 3.61
C SER A 142 8.30 2.97 3.33
N VAL A 143 8.57 3.98 4.16
CA VAL A 143 8.01 5.33 4.00
C VAL A 143 9.02 6.22 3.26
N GLU A 144 8.52 7.03 2.34
CA GLU A 144 9.36 7.97 1.59
C GLU A 144 10.14 8.89 2.55
N GLY A 145 11.45 8.99 2.34
CA GLY A 145 12.34 9.83 3.14
C GLY A 145 12.92 9.15 4.38
N HIS A 146 12.55 7.91 4.70
CA HIS A 146 13.14 7.12 5.79
C HIS A 146 14.09 6.04 5.24
N CYS A 147 15.17 5.74 5.99
CA CYS A 147 16.16 4.75 5.57
C CYS A 147 15.70 3.32 5.79
N ASP A 148 15.05 3.09 6.93
CA ASP A 148 14.83 1.76 7.47
C ASP A 148 13.35 1.38 7.36
N PRO A 149 13.02 0.26 6.70
CA PRO A 149 11.67 -0.27 6.71
C PRO A 149 11.25 -0.64 8.14
N GLN A 150 9.98 -0.40 8.46
CA GLN A 150 9.39 -0.82 9.74
C GLN A 150 8.50 -2.05 9.52
N GLU A 151 8.54 -2.98 10.47
CA GLU A 151 7.65 -4.15 10.44
C GLU A 151 6.26 -3.82 10.96
N TYR A 152 5.28 -4.31 10.23
CA TYR A 152 3.86 -4.14 10.50
C TYR A 152 3.20 -5.51 10.59
N TYR A 153 2.20 -5.63 11.47
CA TYR A 153 1.21 -6.69 11.37
C TYR A 153 0.14 -6.28 10.37
N LEU A 154 -0.24 -7.21 9.50
CA LEU A 154 -1.30 -7.07 8.50
C LEU A 154 -2.31 -8.21 8.69
N TRP A 155 -3.54 -7.85 8.99
CA TRP A 155 -4.68 -8.74 8.91
C TRP A 155 -5.46 -8.45 7.64
N SER A 156 -6.00 -9.51 7.04
CA SER A 156 -6.90 -9.41 5.90
C SER A 156 -7.92 -10.53 5.96
N GLY A 157 -9.14 -10.28 5.50
CA GLY A 157 -10.17 -11.29 5.38
C GLY A 157 -11.22 -10.91 4.36
N ILE A 158 -12.01 -11.89 3.94
CA ILE A 158 -13.17 -11.66 3.08
C ILE A 158 -14.38 -11.30 3.95
N LEU A 159 -15.19 -10.35 3.49
CA LEU A 159 -16.52 -10.07 4.04
C LEU A 159 -17.53 -11.01 3.38
N PRO A 160 -18.08 -11.99 4.11
CA PRO A 160 -19.03 -12.93 3.54
C PRO A 160 -20.43 -12.29 3.50
N LEU A 161 -20.86 -11.88 2.30
CA LEU A 161 -22.22 -11.43 1.96
C LEU A 161 -22.73 -10.12 2.59
N GLU A 162 -23.80 -9.60 1.98
CA GLU A 162 -24.51 -8.39 2.39
C GLU A 162 -24.85 -8.42 3.89
N GLY A 163 -24.60 -7.33 4.60
CA GLY A 163 -24.91 -7.24 6.03
C GLY A 163 -23.73 -7.52 6.97
N THR A 164 -22.55 -7.87 6.46
CA THR A 164 -21.38 -8.14 7.32
C THR A 164 -20.62 -6.88 7.72
N GLY A 165 -20.31 -6.77 9.01
CA GLY A 165 -19.41 -5.76 9.58
C GLY A 165 -18.24 -6.42 10.29
N VAL A 166 -17.06 -5.80 10.19
CA VAL A 166 -15.85 -6.22 10.91
C VAL A 166 -15.51 -5.17 11.95
N SER A 167 -15.26 -5.60 13.18
CA SER A 167 -14.75 -4.73 14.24
C SER A 167 -13.37 -5.18 14.68
N ILE A 168 -12.48 -4.23 14.90
CA ILE A 168 -11.11 -4.42 15.33
C ILE A 168 -10.93 -3.61 16.60
N SER A 169 -10.63 -4.26 17.71
CA SER A 169 -10.55 -3.60 19.01
C SER A 169 -9.24 -3.91 19.73
N PHE A 170 -8.56 -2.85 20.17
CA PHE A 170 -7.44 -2.94 21.11
C PHE A 170 -7.91 -2.78 22.56
N SER A 171 -9.17 -2.42 22.78
CA SER A 171 -9.81 -2.48 24.09
C SER A 171 -9.98 -3.94 24.50
N ASN A 172 -9.69 -4.30 25.76
CA ASN A 172 -10.10 -5.61 26.25
C ASN A 172 -11.62 -5.67 26.20
N SER A 173 -12.20 -6.54 25.37
CA SER A 173 -13.58 -6.98 25.54
C SER A 173 -13.66 -7.79 26.82
N ILE A 174 -13.69 -7.11 27.97
CA ILE A 174 -14.28 -7.72 29.16
C ILE A 174 -15.76 -7.83 28.82
N GLN A 175 -16.18 -8.96 28.26
CA GLN A 175 -17.57 -9.36 28.42
C GLN A 175 -17.77 -9.58 29.92
N ASN A 176 -18.29 -8.56 30.60
CA ASN A 176 -18.91 -8.72 31.90
C ASN A 176 -20.16 -9.59 31.69
N ASN A 177 -19.98 -10.90 31.61
CA ASN A 177 -21.02 -11.84 32.01
C ASN A 177 -20.93 -11.98 33.53
N GLU A 178 -21.48 -10.99 34.23
CA GLU A 178 -21.90 -11.17 35.61
C GLU A 178 -23.42 -11.31 35.65
N LEU A 179 -23.83 -12.57 35.88
CA LEU A 179 -25.04 -13.11 36.53
C LEU A 179 -26.43 -12.67 36.04
#